data_AF-A0A7Y4ME18-F1
#
_entry.id   AF-A0A7Y4ME18-F1
#
_cell.length_a   1.000
_cell.length_b   1.000
_cell.length_c   1.000
_cell.angle_alpha   90.00
_cell.angle_beta   90.00
_cell.angle_gamma   90.00
#
_symmetry.space_group_name_H-M   'P 1'
#
loop_
_entity.id
_entity.type
_entity.pdbx_description
1 polymer ?
#
loop_
_entity_poly.entity_id
_entity_poly.type
_entity_poly.pdbx_seq_one_letter_code
_entity_poly.pdbx_strand_id
1 'polypeptide(L)' 'MTDEDAPVFPPAPDPTGDGSVDALTSTLTALPDLPVDDHNTLYIGLHNDLLAELNADPAEDHDTA' A
#
# COMPACT_ATOMS: atom_id res chain seq x y z
N MET A 1 -14.79 -18.48 20.82
CA MET A 1 -13.49 -18.17 20.20
C MET A 1 -12.94 -17.01 20.97
N THR A 2 -11.85 -17.22 21.72
CA THR A 2 -11.14 -16.12 22.38
C THR A 2 -10.43 -15.29 21.30
N ASP A 3 -10.34 -13.99 21.52
CA ASP A 3 -9.70 -12.98 20.65
C ASP A 3 -8.17 -13.23 20.41
N GLU A 4 -7.63 -14.36 20.87
CA GLU A 4 -6.21 -14.69 20.91
C GLU A 4 -5.63 -15.23 19.59
N ASP A 5 -6.46 -15.48 18.57
CA ASP A 5 -6.03 -16.04 17.26
C ASP A 5 -6.12 -15.02 16.10
N ALA A 6 -6.37 -13.74 16.41
CA ALA A 6 -6.38 -12.70 15.37
C ALA A 6 -4.98 -12.50 14.77
N PRO A 7 -4.84 -12.42 13.45
CA PRO A 7 -3.53 -12.18 12.81
C PRO A 7 -2.96 -10.85 13.27
N VAL A 8 -1.69 -10.87 13.71
CA VAL A 8 -0.96 -9.65 14.05
C VAL A 8 -0.43 -9.03 12.76
N PHE A 9 -0.93 -7.84 12.43
CA PHE A 9 -0.45 -7.07 11.29
C PHE A 9 0.77 -6.22 11.67
N PRO A 10 1.70 -5.97 10.72
CA PRO A 10 2.76 -5.00 10.94
C PRO A 10 2.18 -3.60 11.16
N PRO A 11 2.92 -2.70 11.84
CA PRO A 11 2.54 -1.30 11.90
C PRO A 11 2.53 -0.68 10.50
N ALA A 12 1.87 0.47 10.37
CA ALA A 12 1.91 1.26 9.14
C ALA A 12 3.37 1.60 8.78
N PRO A 13 3.72 1.61 7.48
CA PRO A 13 5.07 1.92 7.05
C PRO A 13 5.43 3.38 7.39
N ASP A 14 6.70 3.60 7.71
CA ASP A 14 7.27 4.96 7.73
C ASP A 14 7.24 5.56 6.31
N PRO A 15 7.10 6.89 6.18
CA PRO A 15 7.12 7.55 4.88
C PRO A 15 8.45 7.34 4.17
N THR A 16 8.37 7.08 2.88
CA THR A 16 9.51 6.84 1.98
C THR A 16 10.18 8.14 1.54
N GLY A 17 9.47 9.27 1.66
CA GLY A 17 9.89 10.58 1.16
C GLY A 17 9.45 10.86 -0.28
N ASP A 18 8.74 9.92 -0.90
CA ASP A 18 8.08 10.06 -2.19
C ASP A 18 6.57 10.04 -1.96
N GLY A 19 5.90 11.17 -2.22
CA GLY A 19 4.48 11.33 -1.94
C GLY A 19 3.58 10.36 -2.73
N SER A 20 3.97 10.01 -3.95
CA SER A 20 3.25 9.04 -4.77
C SER A 20 3.36 7.63 -4.19
N VAL A 21 4.57 7.21 -3.81
CA VAL A 21 4.79 5.90 -3.18
C VAL A 21 4.10 5.81 -1.83
N ASP A 22 4.14 6.88 -1.03
CA ASP A 22 3.48 6.96 0.27
C ASP A 22 1.96 6.87 0.12
N ALA A 23 1.38 7.56 -0.88
CA ALA A 23 -0.05 7.46 -1.19
C ALA A 23 -0.46 6.05 -1.60
N LEU A 24 0.30 5.39 -2.48
CA LEU A 24 0.01 4.03 -2.94
C LEU A 24 0.10 3.01 -1.79
N THR A 25 1.17 3.07 -0.99
CA THR A 25 1.40 2.13 0.11
C THR A 25 0.47 2.36 1.31
N SER A 26 -0.12 3.55 1.45
CA SER A 26 -1.12 3.84 2.49
C SER A 26 -2.32 2.88 2.44
N THR A 27 -2.66 2.35 1.26
CA THR A 27 -3.77 1.41 1.06
C THR A 27 -3.59 0.10 1.86
N LEU A 28 -2.35 -0.28 2.18
CA LEU A 28 -2.04 -1.48 2.98
C LEU A 28 -2.53 -1.37 4.43
N THR A 29 -2.78 -0.16 4.92
CA THR A 29 -3.32 0.05 6.27
C THR A 29 -4.74 -0.50 6.44
N ALA A 30 -5.46 -0.76 5.34
CA ALA A 30 -6.79 -1.37 5.35
C ALA A 30 -6.77 -2.91 5.38
N LEU A 31 -5.59 -3.56 5.27
CA LEU A 31 -5.46 -5.01 5.28
C LEU A 31 -6.08 -5.71 6.51
N PRO A 32 -6.00 -5.16 7.74
CA PRO A 32 -6.62 -5.77 8.92
C PRO A 32 -8.14 -5.91 8.82
N ASP A 33 -8.79 -5.02 8.07
CA ASP A 33 -10.25 -4.99 7.89
C ASP A 33 -10.71 -5.74 6.62
N LEU A 34 -9.77 -6.24 5.82
CA LEU A 34 -10.06 -6.96 4.58
C LEU A 34 -10.04 -8.49 4.79
N PRO A 35 -11.02 -9.22 4.23
CA PRO A 35 -10.94 -10.67 4.13
C PRO A 35 -9.65 -11.11 3.43
N VAL A 36 -9.03 -12.19 3.91
CA VAL A 36 -7.78 -12.71 3.33
C VAL A 36 -7.91 -13.04 1.84
N ASP A 37 -9.10 -13.49 1.41
CA ASP A 37 -9.39 -13.77 0.00
C ASP A 37 -9.24 -12.55 -0.92
N ASP A 38 -9.44 -11.34 -0.37
CA ASP A 38 -9.34 -10.08 -1.11
C ASP A 38 -7.92 -9.50 -1.14
N HIS A 39 -7.01 -10.00 -0.28
CA HIS A 39 -5.64 -9.49 -0.18
C HIS A 39 -4.88 -9.63 -1.50
N ASN A 40 -5.08 -10.73 -2.23
CA ASN A 40 -4.42 -10.95 -3.51
C ASN A 40 -4.78 -9.87 -4.54
N THR A 41 -6.06 -9.49 -4.63
CA THR A 41 -6.51 -8.43 -5.53
C THR A 41 -5.88 -7.10 -5.16
N LEU A 42 -5.80 -6.78 -3.86
CA LEU A 42 -5.15 -5.57 -3.37
C LEU A 42 -3.66 -5.55 -3.73
N TYR A 43 -2.93 -6.65 -3.50
CA TYR A 43 -1.50 -6.72 -3.81
C TYR A 43 -1.21 -6.63 -5.31
N ILE A 44 -2.05 -7.23 -6.16
CA ILE A 44 -1.93 -7.10 -7.62
C ILE A 44 -2.14 -5.65 -8.05
N GLY A 45 -3.17 -4.98 -7.51
CA GLY A 45 -3.41 -3.56 -7.76
C GLY A 45 -2.21 -2.70 -7.38
N LEU A 46 -1.77 -2.83 -6.13
CA LEU A 46 -0.61 -2.09 -5.61
C LEU A 46 0.65 -2.33 -6.47
N HIS A 47 0.92 -3.57 -6.88
CA HIS A 47 2.07 -3.87 -7.73
C HIS A 47 1.99 -3.18 -9.09
N ASN A 48 0.81 -3.18 -9.72
CA ASN A 48 0.60 -2.51 -11.01
C ASN A 48 0.71 -1.00 -10.88
N ASP A 49 0.18 -0.41 -9.81
CA ASP A 49 0.21 1.04 -9.58
C ASP A 49 1.64 1.52 -9.29
N LEU A 50 2.39 0.79 -8.45
CA LEU A 50 3.81 1.07 -8.22
C LEU A 50 4.65 0.92 -9.50
N LEU A 51 4.33 -0.08 -10.34
CA LEU A 51 4.98 -0.24 -11.63
C LEU A 51 4.61 0.90 -12.59
N ALA A 52 3.37 1.39 -12.57
CA ALA A 52 2.95 2.53 -13.37
C ALA A 52 3.69 3.79 -12.94
N GLU A 53 3.77 4.05 -11.63
CA GLU A 53 4.51 5.18 -11.05
C GLU A 53 6.00 5.13 -11.40
N LEU A 54 6.62 3.95 -11.29
CA LEU A 54 8.03 3.76 -11.68
C LEU A 54 8.31 4.05 -13.16
N ASN A 55 7.32 3.83 -14.03
CA ASN A 55 7.42 4.09 -15.46
C ASN A 55 6.92 5.48 -15.86
N ALA A 56 6.38 6.27 -14.93
CA ALA A 56 5.99 7.64 -15.18
C ALA A 56 7.24 8.48 -15.51
N ASP A 57 7.06 9.50 -16.36
CA ASP A 57 8.18 10.37 -16.72
C ASP A 57 8.55 11.25 -15.51
N PRO A 58 9.81 11.25 -15.05
CA PRO A 58 10.20 12.00 -13.86
C PRO A 58 10.08 13.52 -14.02
N ALA A 59 9.85 14.03 -15.24
CA ALA A 59 9.59 15.44 -15.50
C ALA A 59 8.11 15.84 -15.28
N GLU A 60 7.20 14.90 -15.02
CA GLU A 60 5.77 15.15 -14.74
C GLU A 60 5.46 15.35 -13.25
N ASP A 61 6.45 15.79 -12.47
CA ASP A 61 6.32 16.38 -11.12
C ASP A 61 5.95 15.37 -10.02
N HIS A 62 6.98 14.73 -9.45
CA HIS A 62 6.89 13.93 -8.21
C HIS A 62 6.98 14.79 -6.93
N ASP A 63 6.96 16.12 -7.06
CA ASP A 63 7.22 17.07 -5.96
C ASP A 63 6.12 18.13 -5.86
N THR A 64 4.89 17.68 -5.60
CA THR A 64 3.85 18.59 -5.11
C THR A 64 3.50 18.32 -3.65
N ALA A 65 4.25 19.04 -2.80
CA ALA A 65 3.87 19.68 -1.52
C ALA A 65 3.58 18.83 -0.26
#